data_AF-A0A5J5ESU6-F1
#
_entry.id   AF-A0A5J5ESU6-F1
#
_cell.length_a   1.000
_cell.length_b   1.000
_cell.length_c   1.000
_cell.angle_alpha   90.00
_cell.angle_beta   90.00
_cell.angle_gamma   90.00
#
_symmetry.space_group_name_H-M   'P 1'
#
loop_
_entity.id
_entity.type
_entity.pdbx_description
1 polymer ?
#
loop_
_entity_poly.entity_id
_entity_poly.type
_entity_poly.pdbx_seq_one_letter_code
_entity_poly.pdbx_strand_id
1 'polypeptide(L)'
;MKQAAKDALGQALQEELHVEDVRGELFVGNRRGLSLAGRLRVLEQQVAEIPSLKIKTASLEDRVSNLTSSLDAYEFLRNRFISTFKRDKLASATEADTRLIAAGNASAHGGDAVVDALLYTGTGGRRDFKAFEKLLTYSEHKETIDVLNTHAGVIASKHKTGSDKFYTLFAEFVKLFRESGDDGFEEGYLDGYPTDVTRAYWAFLNCIDSEVTWVEAAEASD
;
A
#
# COMPACT_ATOMS: atom_id res chain seq x y z
N MET A 1 10.54 60.70 7.46
CA MET A 1 9.41 60.08 6.72
C MET A 1 8.44 61.10 6.12
N LYS A 2 7.89 62.06 6.88
CA LYS A 2 6.85 62.99 6.37
C LYS A 2 7.30 63.86 5.18
N GLN A 3 8.53 64.37 5.20
CA GLN A 3 9.04 65.19 4.09
C GLN A 3 9.30 64.35 2.83
N ALA A 4 9.99 63.22 2.97
CA ALA A 4 10.21 62.28 1.85
C ALA A 4 8.90 61.79 1.21
N ALA A 5 7.84 61.58 1.99
CA ALA A 5 6.53 61.22 1.45
C ALA A 5 5.88 62.38 0.65
N LYS A 6 6.04 63.63 1.11
CA LYS A 6 5.57 64.81 0.38
C LYS A 6 6.35 65.02 -0.91
N ASP A 7 7.66 64.85 -0.88
CA ASP A 7 8.53 65.03 -2.04
C ASP A 7 8.23 63.94 -3.09
N ALA A 8 8.06 62.68 -2.65
CA ALA A 8 7.66 61.58 -3.52
C ALA A 8 6.27 61.78 -4.13
N LEU A 9 5.31 62.31 -3.37
CA LEU A 9 3.98 62.66 -3.90
C LEU A 9 4.06 63.79 -4.92
N GLY A 10 4.87 64.81 -4.65
CA GLY A 10 5.11 65.92 -5.58
C GLY A 10 5.68 65.44 -6.91
N GLN A 11 6.64 64.51 -6.87
CA GLN A 11 7.19 63.87 -8.07
C GLN A 11 6.15 63.02 -8.80
N ALA A 12 5.38 62.20 -8.07
CA ALA A 12 4.36 61.32 -8.64
C ALA A 12 3.23 62.09 -9.35
N LEU A 13 2.92 63.31 -8.92
CA LEU A 13 1.92 64.19 -9.54
C LEU A 13 2.43 64.87 -10.83
N GLN A 14 3.73 64.85 -11.08
CA GLN A 14 4.33 65.32 -12.34
C GLN A 14 4.44 64.22 -13.40
N GLU A 15 4.25 62.95 -13.01
CA GLU A 15 4.25 61.82 -13.94
C GLU A 15 2.96 61.81 -14.79
N GLU A 16 3.09 61.40 -16.05
CA GLU A 16 1.94 61.25 -16.96
C GLU A 16 1.01 60.13 -16.49
N LEU A 17 -0.29 60.35 -16.65
CA LEU A 17 -1.30 59.36 -16.32
C LEU A 17 -1.56 58.46 -17.52
N HIS A 18 -1.59 57.16 -17.26
CA HIS A 18 -1.95 56.15 -18.25
C HIS A 18 -3.25 55.47 -17.84
N VAL A 19 -3.96 54.95 -18.83
CA VAL A 19 -5.13 54.10 -18.64
C VAL A 19 -4.73 52.69 -19.04
N GLU A 20 -4.87 51.73 -18.13
CA GLU A 20 -4.51 50.34 -18.39
C GLU A 20 -5.62 49.41 -17.88
N ASP A 21 -5.91 48.35 -18.65
CA ASP A 21 -6.74 47.25 -18.18
C ASP A 21 -5.90 46.33 -17.30
N VAL A 22 -6.28 46.19 -16.04
CA VAL A 22 -5.63 45.31 -15.09
C VAL A 22 -6.59 44.17 -14.77
N ARG A 23 -6.55 43.13 -15.61
CA ARG A 23 -7.35 41.89 -15.47
C ARG A 23 -8.86 42.14 -15.47
N GLY A 24 -9.34 42.97 -16.39
CA GLY A 24 -10.76 43.23 -16.63
C GLY A 24 -11.33 44.46 -15.94
N GLU A 25 -10.49 45.26 -15.26
CA GLU A 25 -10.86 46.57 -14.73
C GLU A 25 -9.91 47.66 -15.22
N LEU A 26 -10.47 48.81 -15.61
CA LEU A 26 -9.70 49.95 -16.08
C LEU A 26 -9.20 50.79 -14.91
N PHE A 27 -7.88 50.96 -14.83
CA PHE A 27 -7.25 51.85 -13.86
C PHE A 27 -6.64 53.05 -14.55
N VAL A 28 -6.73 54.22 -13.90
CA VAL A 28 -6.03 55.43 -14.31
C VAL A 28 -4.99 55.76 -13.25
N GLY A 29 -3.74 55.86 -13.66
CA GLY A 29 -2.66 56.15 -12.73
C GLY A 29 -1.33 56.35 -13.43
N ASN A 30 -0.34 56.85 -12.69
CA ASN A 30 1.03 56.81 -13.16
C ASN A 30 1.54 55.36 -13.20
N ARG A 31 2.68 55.15 -13.86
CA ARG A 31 3.23 53.81 -14.11
C ARG A 31 3.46 53.00 -12.83
N ARG A 32 3.84 53.66 -11.73
CA ARG A 32 4.05 53.02 -10.43
C ARG A 32 2.72 52.56 -9.81
N GLY A 33 1.68 53.39 -9.89
CA GLY A 33 0.34 53.07 -9.41
C GLY A 33 -0.28 51.88 -10.17
N LEU A 34 -0.14 51.85 -11.49
CA LEU A 34 -0.65 50.75 -12.32
C LEU A 34 0.09 49.43 -12.04
N SER A 35 1.41 49.47 -11.88
CA SER A 35 2.19 48.30 -11.46
C SER A 35 1.75 47.76 -10.10
N LEU A 36 1.45 48.65 -9.14
CA LEU A 36 0.93 48.26 -7.84
C LEU A 36 -0.48 47.65 -7.95
N ALA A 37 -1.37 48.24 -8.75
CA ALA A 37 -2.70 47.70 -9.02
C ALA A 37 -2.63 46.27 -9.59
N GLY A 38 -1.73 46.02 -10.55
CA GLY A 38 -1.48 44.68 -11.09
C GLY A 38 -1.01 43.68 -10.03
N ARG A 39 -0.10 44.08 -9.14
CA ARG A 39 0.38 43.23 -8.04
C ARG A 39 -0.71 42.97 -7.00
N LEU A 40 -1.53 43.97 -6.68
CA LEU A 40 -2.65 43.83 -5.76
C LEU A 40 -3.67 42.82 -6.29
N ARG A 41 -4.01 42.87 -7.59
CA ARG A 41 -4.92 41.90 -8.20
C ARG A 41 -4.40 40.46 -8.14
N VAL A 42 -3.10 40.26 -8.35
CA VAL A 42 -2.47 38.93 -8.20
C VAL A 42 -2.57 38.45 -6.75
N LEU A 43 -2.29 39.33 -5.78
CA LEU A 43 -2.40 39.00 -4.36
C LEU A 43 -3.84 38.69 -3.95
N GLU A 44 -4.82 39.47 -4.40
CA GLU A 44 -6.25 39.23 -4.13
C GLU A 44 -6.68 37.87 -4.66
N GLN A 45 -6.28 37.51 -5.89
CA GLN A 45 -6.57 36.21 -6.45
C GLN A 45 -5.92 35.08 -5.65
N GLN A 46 -4.65 35.20 -5.30
CA GLN A 46 -3.94 34.21 -4.48
C GLN A 46 -4.59 34.04 -3.09
N VAL A 47 -4.98 35.16 -2.45
CA VAL A 47 -5.68 35.13 -1.16
C VAL A 47 -7.05 34.48 -1.28
N ALA A 48 -7.76 34.68 -2.39
CA ALA A 48 -9.04 34.04 -2.65
C ALA A 48 -8.91 32.51 -2.87
N GLU A 49 -7.75 32.02 -3.30
CA GLU A 49 -7.47 30.59 -3.46
C GLU A 49 -7.14 29.88 -2.12
N ILE A 50 -6.65 30.62 -1.11
CA ILE A 50 -6.24 30.05 0.19
C ILE A 50 -7.36 29.21 0.86
N PRO A 51 -8.62 29.65 0.95
CA PRO A 51 -9.69 28.85 1.53
C PRO A 51 -9.92 27.53 0.80
N SER A 52 -9.87 27.54 -0.54
CA SER A 52 -10.04 26.32 -1.35
C SER A 52 -8.91 25.33 -1.09
N LEU A 53 -7.67 25.81 -1.02
CA LEU A 53 -6.51 24.98 -0.69
C LEU A 53 -6.63 24.38 0.73
N LYS A 54 -7.04 25.17 1.72
CA LYS A 54 -7.25 24.67 3.09
C LYS A 54 -8.27 23.55 3.17
N ILE A 55 -9.39 23.67 2.44
CA ILE A 55 -10.41 22.62 2.36
C ILE A 55 -9.84 21.34 1.73
N LYS A 56 -9.06 21.49 0.64
CA LYS A 56 -8.40 20.34 -0.01
C LYS A 56 -7.39 19.67 0.92
N THR A 57 -6.58 20.45 1.65
CA THR A 57 -5.62 19.91 2.63
C THR A 57 -6.33 19.12 3.72
N ALA A 58 -7.38 19.68 4.33
CA ALA A 58 -8.14 18.97 5.37
C ALA A 58 -8.80 17.68 4.84
N SER A 59 -9.32 17.71 3.61
CA SER A 59 -9.88 16.51 2.97
C SER A 59 -8.81 15.43 2.69
N LEU A 60 -7.60 15.84 2.30
CA LEU A 60 -6.49 14.91 2.09
C LEU A 60 -6.00 14.33 3.42
N GLU A 61 -5.91 15.13 4.48
CA GLU A 61 -5.55 14.68 5.82
C GLU A 61 -6.54 13.64 6.35
N ASP A 62 -7.85 13.88 6.19
CA ASP A 62 -8.89 12.93 6.56
C ASP A 62 -8.79 11.60 5.78
N ARG A 63 -8.57 11.68 4.47
CA ARG A 63 -8.36 10.49 3.62
C ARG A 63 -7.11 9.70 4.03
N VAL A 64 -6.00 10.38 4.35
CA VAL A 64 -4.78 9.74 4.82
C VAL A 64 -5.05 9.08 6.18
N SER A 65 -5.68 9.76 7.12
CA SER A 65 -6.04 9.18 8.42
C SER A 65 -6.91 7.93 8.28
N ASN A 66 -7.94 7.98 7.45
CA ASN A 66 -8.82 6.84 7.19
C ASN A 66 -8.08 5.66 6.54
N LEU A 67 -7.16 5.94 5.61
CA LEU A 67 -6.34 4.92 4.98
C LEU A 67 -5.36 4.29 5.98
N THR A 68 -4.72 5.09 6.83
CA THR A 68 -3.83 4.60 7.89
C THR A 68 -4.58 3.71 8.88
N SER A 69 -5.76 4.12 9.36
CA SER A 69 -6.57 3.27 10.25
C SER A 69 -7.02 1.98 9.57
N SER A 70 -7.29 2.02 8.26
CA SER A 70 -7.63 0.82 7.48
C SER A 70 -6.43 -0.12 7.35
N LEU A 71 -5.22 0.43 7.17
CA LEU A 71 -3.98 -0.34 7.12
C LEU A 71 -3.68 -1.00 8.48
N ASP A 72 -3.79 -0.27 9.59
CA ASP A 72 -3.58 -0.82 10.94
C ASP A 72 -4.55 -1.98 11.23
N ALA A 73 -5.81 -1.81 10.84
CA ALA A 73 -6.82 -2.87 10.95
C ALA A 73 -6.47 -4.09 10.09
N TYR A 74 -5.93 -3.86 8.89
CA TYR A 74 -5.52 -4.93 7.98
C TYR A 74 -4.28 -5.69 8.48
N GLU A 75 -3.24 -4.98 8.94
CA GLU A 75 -2.06 -5.56 9.57
C GLU A 75 -2.41 -6.39 10.80
N PHE A 76 -3.39 -5.93 11.59
CA PHE A 76 -3.91 -6.69 12.72
C PHE A 76 -4.56 -8.01 12.26
N LEU A 77 -5.38 -7.98 11.21
CA LEU A 77 -5.96 -9.20 10.62
C LEU A 77 -4.88 -10.17 10.14
N ARG A 78 -3.83 -9.67 9.47
CA ARG A 78 -2.68 -10.46 9.00
C ARG A 78 -1.89 -11.08 10.16
N ASN A 79 -1.61 -10.32 11.20
CA ASN A 79 -0.96 -10.83 12.41
C ASN A 79 -1.76 -11.97 13.04
N ARG A 80 -3.09 -11.84 13.07
CA ARG A 80 -3.98 -12.88 13.59
C ARG A 80 -3.97 -14.14 12.72
N PHE A 81 -3.94 -13.98 11.41
CA PHE A 81 -3.83 -15.07 10.45
C PHE A 81 -2.57 -15.92 10.72
N ILE A 82 -1.40 -15.28 10.79
CA ILE A 82 -0.12 -15.96 11.08
C ILE A 82 -0.15 -16.63 12.46
N SER A 83 -0.68 -15.92 13.48
CA SER A 83 -0.80 -16.44 14.85
C SER A 83 -1.69 -17.69 14.92
N THR A 84 -2.79 -17.69 14.15
CA THR A 84 -3.71 -18.84 14.04
C THR A 84 -3.03 -20.02 13.36
N PHE A 85 -2.30 -19.78 12.27
CA PHE A 85 -1.50 -20.81 11.60
C PHE A 85 -0.48 -21.45 12.56
N LYS A 86 0.23 -20.65 13.36
CA LYS A 86 1.16 -21.16 14.37
C LYS A 86 0.49 -22.06 15.40
N ARG A 87 -0.71 -21.69 15.87
CA ARG A 87 -1.47 -22.49 16.84
C ARG A 87 -1.96 -23.80 16.20
N ASP A 88 -2.63 -23.70 15.07
CA ASP A 88 -3.41 -24.80 14.49
C ASP A 88 -2.55 -25.79 13.70
N LYS A 89 -1.45 -25.34 13.09
CA LYS A 89 -0.62 -26.17 12.19
C LYS A 89 0.79 -26.42 12.70
N LEU A 90 1.38 -25.47 13.44
CA LEU A 90 2.76 -25.59 13.93
C LEU A 90 2.86 -25.98 15.41
N ALA A 91 1.75 -25.99 16.14
CA ALA A 91 1.70 -26.20 17.59
C ALA A 91 2.75 -25.37 18.37
N SER A 92 3.01 -24.13 17.92
CA SER A 92 4.10 -23.28 18.42
C SER A 92 3.65 -21.85 18.76
N ALA A 93 2.36 -21.66 19.02
CA ALA A 93 1.81 -20.37 19.41
C ALA A 93 2.31 -19.92 20.80
N THR A 94 2.61 -18.64 20.92
CA THR A 94 3.03 -17.97 22.16
C THR A 94 1.83 -17.29 22.85
N GLU A 95 2.05 -16.77 24.05
CA GLU A 95 1.03 -15.98 24.75
C GLU A 95 0.65 -14.70 23.96
N ALA A 96 1.62 -14.08 23.29
CA ALA A 96 1.36 -12.93 22.41
C ALA A 96 0.46 -13.31 21.22
N ASP A 97 0.70 -14.48 20.61
CA ASP A 97 -0.17 -15.01 19.55
C ASP A 97 -1.60 -15.26 20.07
N THR A 98 -1.74 -15.74 21.31
CA THR A 98 -3.03 -15.98 21.94
C THR A 98 -3.81 -14.69 22.16
N ARG A 99 -3.12 -13.61 22.58
CA ARG A 99 -3.73 -12.27 22.71
C ARG A 99 -4.20 -11.71 21.37
N LEU A 100 -3.38 -11.85 20.31
CA LEU A 100 -3.75 -11.43 18.96
C LEU A 100 -4.97 -12.20 18.43
N ILE A 101 -5.04 -13.50 18.70
CA ILE A 101 -6.19 -14.35 18.33
C ILE A 101 -7.45 -13.92 19.10
N ALA A 102 -7.36 -13.69 20.40
CA ALA A 102 -8.49 -13.33 21.25
C ALA A 102 -9.08 -11.94 20.95
N ALA A 103 -8.26 -11.02 20.45
CA ALA A 103 -8.65 -9.62 20.26
C ALA A 103 -9.49 -9.35 18.99
N GLY A 104 -9.86 -10.36 18.18
CA GLY A 104 -10.63 -10.11 16.95
C GLY A 104 -11.73 -11.14 16.65
N ASN A 105 -12.82 -10.67 16.03
CA ASN A 105 -13.96 -11.49 15.60
C ASN A 105 -13.99 -11.82 14.08
N ALA A 106 -13.16 -11.17 13.25
CA ALA A 106 -13.26 -11.26 11.79
C ALA A 106 -12.35 -12.31 11.16
N SER A 107 -12.89 -13.30 10.45
CA SER A 107 -12.13 -14.31 9.71
C SER A 107 -11.31 -13.69 8.57
N ALA A 108 -10.00 -13.93 8.55
CA ALA A 108 -9.16 -13.61 7.40
C ALA A 108 -9.29 -14.73 6.36
N HIS A 109 -9.91 -14.45 5.22
CA HIS A 109 -10.09 -15.41 4.14
C HIS A 109 -8.99 -15.22 3.07
N GLY A 110 -7.81 -15.79 3.28
CA GLY A 110 -6.74 -15.85 2.28
C GLY A 110 -5.34 -15.48 2.81
N GLY A 111 -4.30 -15.88 2.08
CA GLY A 111 -2.92 -15.44 2.30
C GLY A 111 -2.65 -14.08 1.65
N ASP A 112 -1.79 -13.25 2.25
CA ASP A 112 -1.27 -12.00 1.67
C ASP A 112 0.22 -11.92 1.97
N ALA A 113 1.01 -12.42 1.03
CA ALA A 113 2.43 -12.65 1.21
C ALA A 113 3.22 -11.36 1.43
N VAL A 114 2.80 -10.29 0.77
CA VAL A 114 3.47 -8.99 0.83
C VAL A 114 3.24 -8.37 2.19
N VAL A 115 2.00 -8.28 2.65
CA VAL A 115 1.72 -7.70 3.97
C VAL A 115 2.23 -8.60 5.09
N ASP A 116 2.14 -9.92 4.95
CA ASP A 116 2.71 -10.86 5.91
C ASP A 116 4.24 -10.69 6.04
N ALA A 117 4.96 -10.39 4.95
CA ALA A 117 6.39 -10.09 4.99
C ALA A 117 6.69 -8.77 5.69
N LEU A 118 5.90 -7.72 5.42
CA LEU A 118 6.05 -6.41 6.05
C LEU A 118 5.94 -6.49 7.57
N LEU A 119 5.13 -7.40 8.12
CA LEU A 119 5.00 -7.63 9.56
C LEU A 119 6.30 -8.07 10.25
N TYR A 120 7.32 -8.55 9.52
CA TYR A 120 8.62 -8.93 10.07
C TYR A 120 9.67 -7.82 9.99
N THR A 121 9.33 -6.69 9.37
CA THR A 121 10.21 -5.53 9.22
C THR A 121 10.01 -4.52 10.37
N GLY A 122 10.98 -3.65 10.60
CA GLY A 122 10.86 -2.55 11.57
C GLY A 122 11.05 -2.90 13.06
N THR A 123 10.84 -1.89 13.91
CA THR A 123 10.97 -2.02 15.37
C THR A 123 9.67 -2.54 15.95
N GLY A 124 9.69 -3.73 16.56
CA GLY A 124 8.47 -4.41 17.05
C GLY A 124 7.85 -5.40 16.07
N GLY A 125 8.44 -5.56 14.88
CA GLY A 125 8.05 -6.59 13.92
C GLY A 125 8.20 -8.02 14.47
N ARG A 126 7.48 -8.95 13.87
CA ARG A 126 7.51 -10.38 14.18
C ARG A 126 8.94 -10.94 14.09
N ARG A 127 9.26 -11.91 14.94
CA ARG A 127 10.62 -12.51 15.06
C ARG A 127 10.64 -14.02 14.82
N ASP A 128 9.48 -14.61 14.60
CA ASP A 128 9.26 -16.02 14.36
C ASP A 128 9.42 -16.36 12.87
N PHE A 129 10.58 -16.04 12.29
CA PHE A 129 10.86 -16.21 10.86
C PHE A 129 10.59 -17.62 10.34
N LYS A 130 10.77 -18.66 11.16
CA LYS A 130 10.41 -20.05 10.77
C LYS A 130 8.91 -20.23 10.47
N ALA A 131 8.04 -19.46 11.12
CA ALA A 131 6.61 -19.46 10.80
C ALA A 131 6.37 -18.79 9.46
N PHE A 132 7.08 -17.70 9.17
CA PHE A 132 7.05 -17.03 7.87
C PHE A 132 7.59 -17.92 6.75
N GLU A 133 8.76 -18.55 6.90
CA GLU A 133 9.35 -19.46 5.91
C GLU A 133 8.45 -20.64 5.59
N LYS A 134 7.75 -21.18 6.60
CA LYS A 134 6.77 -22.25 6.42
C LYS A 134 5.48 -21.76 5.76
N LEU A 135 5.19 -20.46 5.82
CA LEU A 135 4.01 -19.86 5.24
C LEU A 135 4.30 -19.37 3.80
N LEU A 136 5.49 -18.82 3.54
CA LEU A 136 5.82 -17.98 2.37
C LEU A 136 7.34 -17.94 2.06
N THR A 137 7.67 -17.78 0.78
CA THR A 137 8.99 -17.33 0.27
C THR A 137 8.77 -15.98 -0.42
N TYR A 138 9.60 -14.94 -0.22
CA TYR A 138 9.34 -13.58 -0.72
C TYR A 138 9.61 -13.43 -2.24
N SER A 139 8.77 -12.66 -2.96
CA SER A 139 8.96 -12.27 -4.37
C SER A 139 8.17 -10.99 -4.69
N GLU A 140 8.72 -10.09 -5.52
CA GLU A 140 8.04 -8.89 -6.04
C GLU A 140 7.21 -9.16 -7.32
N HIS A 141 7.33 -10.36 -7.90
CA HIS A 141 6.66 -10.76 -9.13
C HIS A 141 5.22 -11.21 -8.86
N LYS A 142 4.23 -10.56 -9.48
CA LYS A 142 2.79 -10.72 -9.16
C LYS A 142 2.33 -12.18 -9.25
N GLU A 143 2.73 -12.87 -10.31
CA GLU A 143 2.36 -14.26 -10.56
C GLU A 143 2.95 -15.19 -9.48
N THR A 144 4.14 -14.86 -8.98
CA THR A 144 4.73 -15.58 -7.84
C THR A 144 3.97 -15.27 -6.56
N ILE A 145 3.60 -14.01 -6.33
CA ILE A 145 2.77 -13.60 -5.18
C ILE A 145 1.43 -14.35 -5.18
N ASP A 146 0.77 -14.50 -6.33
CA ASP A 146 -0.50 -15.21 -6.45
C ASP A 146 -0.36 -16.72 -6.12
N VAL A 147 0.73 -17.35 -6.56
CA VAL A 147 1.08 -18.73 -6.21
C VAL A 147 1.32 -18.89 -4.70
N LEU A 148 2.09 -17.97 -4.11
CA LEU A 148 2.39 -17.95 -2.68
C LEU A 148 1.12 -17.73 -1.84
N ASN A 149 0.28 -16.77 -2.22
CA ASN A 149 -1.00 -16.48 -1.56
C ASN A 149 -1.95 -17.67 -1.62
N THR A 150 -2.00 -18.37 -2.75
CA THR A 150 -2.83 -19.55 -2.91
C THR A 150 -2.38 -20.67 -1.98
N HIS A 151 -1.08 -20.96 -1.94
CA HIS A 151 -0.52 -21.96 -1.03
C HIS A 151 -0.76 -21.62 0.44
N ALA A 152 -0.41 -20.39 0.86
CA ALA A 152 -0.63 -19.92 2.22
C ALA A 152 -2.11 -19.96 2.61
N GLY A 153 -3.00 -19.59 1.69
CA GLY A 153 -4.45 -19.63 1.87
C GLY A 153 -4.98 -21.05 2.09
N VAL A 154 -4.50 -22.03 1.33
CA VAL A 154 -4.86 -23.45 1.50
C VAL A 154 -4.35 -23.99 2.83
N ILE A 155 -3.07 -23.74 3.16
CA ILE A 155 -2.45 -24.22 4.40
C ILE A 155 -3.12 -23.64 5.64
N ALA A 156 -3.44 -22.36 5.64
CA ALA A 156 -4.02 -21.69 6.80
C ALA A 156 -5.54 -21.92 6.93
N SER A 157 -6.20 -22.44 5.90
CA SER A 157 -7.63 -22.67 5.91
C SER A 157 -8.03 -23.79 6.88
N LYS A 158 -9.18 -23.60 7.52
CA LYS A 158 -9.89 -24.66 8.26
C LYS A 158 -10.86 -25.45 7.39
N HIS A 159 -11.18 -24.92 6.21
CA HIS A 159 -12.22 -25.42 5.32
C HIS A 159 -11.66 -25.92 3.99
N LYS A 160 -10.37 -25.74 3.73
CA LYS A 160 -9.70 -26.20 2.51
C LYS A 160 -8.50 -27.04 2.90
N THR A 161 -8.22 -28.06 2.12
CA THR A 161 -6.98 -28.83 2.21
C THR A 161 -6.47 -29.11 0.80
N GLY A 162 -5.15 -29.00 0.63
CA GLY A 162 -4.48 -29.50 -0.57
C GLY A 162 -4.18 -31.00 -0.44
N SER A 163 -4.07 -31.69 -1.57
CA SER A 163 -3.53 -33.05 -1.65
C SER A 163 -1.99 -33.05 -1.54
N ASP A 164 -1.38 -34.23 -1.37
CA ASP A 164 0.08 -34.39 -1.39
C ASP A 164 0.70 -33.86 -2.69
N LYS A 165 -0.01 -33.99 -3.81
CA LYS A 165 0.44 -33.50 -5.12
C LYS A 165 0.47 -31.98 -5.16
N PHE A 166 -0.55 -31.31 -4.60
CA PHE A 166 -0.55 -29.85 -4.46
C PHE A 166 0.68 -29.35 -3.70
N TYR A 167 1.00 -29.96 -2.56
CA TYR A 167 2.16 -29.56 -1.75
C TYR A 167 3.48 -29.90 -2.44
N THR A 168 3.55 -31.03 -3.14
CA THR A 168 4.75 -31.45 -3.88
C THR A 168 5.07 -30.49 -5.03
N LEU A 169 4.07 -30.15 -5.85
CA LEU A 169 4.24 -29.25 -6.99
C LEU A 169 4.58 -27.82 -6.54
N PHE A 170 4.01 -27.36 -5.42
CA PHE A 170 4.42 -26.09 -4.83
C PHE A 170 5.88 -26.12 -4.36
N ALA A 171 6.29 -27.18 -3.66
CA ALA A 171 7.67 -27.30 -3.18
C ALA A 171 8.67 -27.39 -4.34
N GLU A 172 8.31 -28.07 -5.42
CA GLU A 172 9.10 -28.13 -6.66
C GLU A 172 9.24 -26.75 -7.30
N PHE A 173 8.15 -26.00 -7.42
CA PHE A 173 8.18 -24.61 -7.91
C PHE A 173 9.10 -23.73 -7.05
N VAL A 174 8.93 -23.71 -5.72
CA VAL A 174 9.76 -22.88 -4.82
C VAL A 174 11.24 -23.25 -4.90
N LYS A 175 11.53 -24.55 -5.00
CA LYS A 175 12.91 -25.04 -5.14
C LYS A 175 13.55 -24.53 -6.43
N LEU A 176 12.91 -24.76 -7.57
CA LEU A 176 13.42 -24.32 -8.87
C LEU A 176 13.51 -22.80 -8.96
N PHE A 177 12.48 -22.09 -8.46
CA PHE A 177 12.46 -20.64 -8.44
C PHE A 177 13.67 -20.06 -7.68
N ARG A 178 14.10 -20.69 -6.59
CA ARG A 178 15.26 -20.28 -5.79
C ARG A 178 16.61 -20.70 -6.41
N GLU A 179 16.67 -21.88 -7.01
CA GLU A 179 17.94 -22.46 -7.47
C GLU A 179 18.36 -21.97 -8.87
N SER A 180 17.42 -21.50 -9.68
CA SER A 180 17.68 -21.14 -11.09
C SER A 180 18.07 -19.67 -11.33
N GLY A 181 17.95 -18.80 -10.34
CA GLY A 181 18.27 -17.38 -10.49
C GLY A 181 19.74 -17.04 -10.20
N ASP A 182 20.34 -16.14 -10.99
CA ASP A 182 21.71 -15.67 -10.79
C ASP A 182 21.93 -14.99 -9.42
N ASP A 183 20.88 -14.34 -8.87
CA ASP A 183 20.85 -13.74 -7.53
C ASP A 183 20.00 -14.54 -6.53
N GLY A 184 19.72 -15.81 -6.84
CA GLY A 184 18.97 -16.73 -5.97
C GLY A 184 17.44 -16.73 -6.16
N PHE A 185 16.93 -16.02 -7.17
CA PHE A 185 15.55 -16.13 -7.65
C PHE A 185 15.45 -15.92 -9.17
N GLU A 186 14.77 -16.81 -9.90
CA GLU A 186 14.53 -16.64 -11.34
C GLU A 186 13.27 -15.79 -11.54
N GLU A 187 13.35 -14.47 -11.45
CA GLU A 187 12.18 -13.57 -11.53
C GLU A 187 11.57 -13.50 -12.96
N GLY A 188 12.39 -13.66 -14.00
CA GLY A 188 11.98 -13.62 -15.40
C GLY A 188 11.41 -14.95 -15.93
N TYR A 189 11.04 -15.89 -15.08
CA TYR A 189 10.61 -17.24 -15.49
C TYR A 189 9.34 -17.28 -16.36
N LEU A 190 8.60 -16.18 -16.49
CA LEU A 190 7.47 -16.06 -17.43
C LEU A 190 7.80 -15.24 -18.67
N ASP A 191 9.00 -14.67 -18.74
CA ASP A 191 9.47 -13.85 -19.85
C ASP A 191 10.34 -14.69 -20.80
N GLY A 192 9.89 -14.81 -22.05
CA GLY A 192 10.67 -15.47 -23.09
C GLY A 192 10.47 -16.99 -23.15
N TYR A 193 11.56 -17.74 -23.25
CA TYR A 193 11.50 -19.19 -23.49
C TYR A 193 11.17 -19.97 -22.20
N PRO A 194 10.29 -20.98 -22.26
CA PRO A 194 9.94 -21.76 -21.08
C PRO A 194 11.16 -22.42 -20.43
N THR A 195 11.37 -22.13 -19.15
CA THR A 195 12.37 -22.73 -18.28
C THR A 195 11.75 -23.82 -17.41
N ASP A 196 12.59 -24.47 -16.60
CA ASP A 196 12.11 -25.45 -15.60
C ASP A 196 11.19 -24.78 -14.58
N VAL A 197 11.46 -23.51 -14.22
CA VAL A 197 10.61 -22.72 -13.33
C VAL A 197 9.27 -22.40 -14.00
N THR A 198 9.25 -22.02 -15.29
CA THR A 198 7.99 -21.84 -16.05
C THR A 198 7.13 -23.09 -16.01
N ARG A 199 7.74 -24.26 -16.21
CA ARG A 199 7.03 -25.55 -16.23
C ARG A 199 6.47 -25.92 -14.86
N ALA A 200 7.25 -25.76 -13.80
CA ALA A 200 6.81 -26.01 -12.43
C ALA A 200 5.69 -25.06 -11.99
N TYR A 201 5.76 -23.79 -12.39
CA TYR A 201 4.70 -22.80 -12.17
C TYR A 201 3.37 -23.26 -12.78
N TRP A 202 3.35 -23.61 -14.07
CA TRP A 202 2.12 -24.06 -14.73
C TRP A 202 1.62 -25.40 -14.19
N ALA A 203 2.53 -26.31 -13.82
CA ALA A 203 2.16 -27.57 -13.19
C ALA A 203 1.44 -27.35 -11.85
N PHE A 204 1.94 -26.42 -11.02
CA PHE A 204 1.28 -26.04 -9.78
C PHE A 204 -0.09 -25.39 -10.05
N LEU A 205 -0.17 -24.38 -10.92
CA LEU A 205 -1.44 -23.71 -11.20
C LEU A 205 -2.53 -24.66 -11.69
N ASN A 206 -2.18 -25.54 -12.63
CA ASN A 206 -3.13 -26.49 -13.19
C ASN A 206 -3.61 -27.54 -12.18
N CYS A 207 -2.90 -27.74 -11.06
CA CYS A 207 -3.31 -28.69 -10.04
C CYS A 207 -4.29 -28.09 -9.02
N ILE A 208 -4.37 -26.75 -8.90
CA ILE A 208 -5.15 -26.10 -7.82
C ILE A 208 -6.62 -26.53 -7.86
N ASP A 209 -7.24 -26.49 -9.03
CA ASP A 209 -8.68 -26.76 -9.18
C ASP A 209 -9.05 -28.23 -8.89
N SER A 210 -8.12 -29.17 -9.12
CA SER A 210 -8.36 -30.61 -8.90
C SER A 210 -7.85 -31.12 -7.56
N GLU A 211 -6.86 -30.46 -6.97
CA GLU A 211 -6.13 -30.96 -5.80
C GLU A 211 -6.47 -30.19 -4.50
N VAL A 212 -7.28 -29.13 -4.56
CA VAL A 212 -7.77 -28.40 -3.38
C VAL A 212 -9.24 -28.71 -3.16
N THR A 213 -9.56 -29.34 -2.03
CA THR A 213 -10.94 -29.73 -1.71
C THR A 213 -11.45 -29.00 -0.47
N TRP A 214 -12.78 -28.90 -0.36
CA TRP A 214 -13.43 -28.40 0.84
C TRP A 214 -13.50 -29.50 1.89
N VAL A 215 -13.07 -29.19 3.11
CA VAL A 215 -13.25 -30.06 4.26
C VAL A 215 -14.66 -29.80 4.79
N GLU A 216 -15.55 -30.79 4.64
CA GLU A 216 -16.86 -30.74 5.30
C GLU A 216 -16.63 -30.62 6.80
N ALA A 217 -17.23 -29.59 7.40
CA ALA A 217 -17.23 -29.48 8.85
C ALA A 217 -17.96 -30.71 9.38
N ALA A 218 -17.27 -31.56 10.13
CA ALA A 218 -17.95 -32.52 10.97
C ALA A 218 -18.90 -31.70 11.86
N GLU A 219 -20.20 -31.87 11.64
CA GLU A 219 -21.22 -31.36 12.54
C GLU A 219 -20.86 -31.90 13.93
N ALA A 220 -20.38 -31.03 14.81
CA ALA A 220 -20.31 -31.34 16.21
C ALA A 220 -21.75 -31.45 16.71
N SER A 221 -22.32 -32.66 16.61
CA SER A 221 -23.34 -33.09 17.54
C SER A 221 -22.66 -33.27 18.89
N ASP A 222 -22.89 -32.30 19.78
CA ASP A 222 -23.32 -32.51 21.17
C ASP A 222 -23.75 -31.18 21.80
#